data_AF-A0A848N8Q5-F1
#
_entry.id   AF-A0A848N8Q5-F1
#
_cell.length_a   1.000
_cell.length_b   1.000
_cell.length_c   1.000
_cell.angle_alpha   90.00
_cell.angle_beta   90.00
_cell.angle_gamma   90.00
#
_symmetry.space_group_name_H-M   'P 1'
#
loop_
_entity.id
_entity.type
_entity.pdbx_description
1 polymer ?
#
loop_
_entity_poly.entity_id
_entity_poly.type
_entity_poly.pdbx_seq_one_letter_code
_entity_poly.pdbx_strand_id
1 'polypeptide(L)'
;MIRDSNEIQKFSFISKKKNVSHEFIAKYVCEFNDTYDGYTYSFDVYEKSKENDSTFSLILLIMKNGIDLKVVDLYPDQHEYYLGKGISISLILKCREIFGKRIISSNNLRKSEYCEWNSPKAIEKVWRPLVNLGVAVYVKEEDQYIVF
;
A
#
# COMPACT_ATOMS: atom_id res chain seq x y z
N MET A 1 4.50 8.33 19.04
CA MET A 1 3.30 9.12 19.41
C MET A 1 2.51 9.30 18.13
N ILE A 2 1.43 8.55 17.92
CA ILE A 2 0.53 8.77 16.77
C ILE A 2 -0.21 10.05 17.13
N ARG A 3 0.03 11.13 16.38
CA ARG A 3 -0.76 12.34 16.52
C ARG A 3 -2.00 12.11 15.67
N ASP A 4 -3.18 12.15 16.29
CA ASP A 4 -4.39 12.46 15.56
C ASP A 4 -4.16 13.82 14.89
N SER A 5 -3.88 13.77 13.59
CA SER A 5 -3.76 14.97 12.79
C SER A 5 -4.72 14.78 11.62
N ASN A 6 -5.80 15.55 11.63
CA ASN A 6 -6.62 15.79 10.44
C ASN A 6 -5.84 16.57 9.35
N GLU A 7 -4.52 16.73 9.53
CA GLU A 7 -3.63 17.37 8.58
C GLU A 7 -3.32 16.39 7.45
N ILE A 8 -3.80 16.75 6.26
CA ILE A 8 -3.51 16.02 5.03
C ILE A 8 -2.02 16.15 4.74
N GLN A 9 -1.33 15.02 4.76
CA GLN A 9 0.07 14.92 4.35
C GLN A 9 0.16 14.49 2.90
N LYS A 10 1.26 14.83 2.23
CA LYS A 10 1.48 14.42 0.84
C LYS A 10 2.94 14.17 0.53
N PHE A 11 3.20 13.25 -0.40
CA PHE A 11 4.51 13.08 -1.01
C PHE A 11 4.40 12.74 -2.49
N SER A 12 5.47 13.04 -3.23
CA SER A 12 5.62 12.62 -4.61
C SER A 12 6.48 11.36 -4.71
N PHE A 13 6.20 10.53 -5.72
CA PHE A 13 7.03 9.37 -6.04
C PHE A 13 7.00 9.06 -7.53
N ILE A 14 8.01 8.34 -7.99
CA ILE A 14 8.14 7.94 -9.40
C ILE A 14 7.86 6.45 -9.50
N SER A 15 6.96 6.08 -10.41
CA SER A 15 6.80 4.71 -10.85
C SER A 15 7.44 4.52 -12.23
N LYS A 16 8.27 3.50 -12.37
CA LYS A 16 8.90 3.13 -13.64
C LYS A 16 8.35 1.79 -14.12
N LYS A 17 7.83 1.74 -15.34
CA LYS A 17 7.48 0.48 -15.98
C LYS A 17 7.82 0.51 -17.47
N LYS A 18 8.50 -0.55 -17.95
CA LYS A 18 8.90 -0.69 -19.36
C LYS A 18 9.58 0.59 -19.91
N ASN A 19 10.51 1.16 -19.14
CA ASN A 19 11.22 2.41 -19.43
C ASN A 19 10.39 3.70 -19.49
N VAL A 20 9.08 3.64 -19.21
CA VAL A 20 8.23 4.82 -19.02
C VAL A 20 8.22 5.20 -17.54
N SER A 21 8.44 6.48 -17.24
CA SER A 21 8.37 7.02 -15.88
C SER A 21 7.10 7.85 -15.72
N HIS A 22 6.39 7.61 -14.63
CA HIS A 22 5.20 8.35 -14.23
C HIS A 22 5.43 8.98 -12.86
N GLU A 23 5.10 10.27 -12.72
CA GLU A 23 5.17 10.99 -11.45
C GLU A 23 3.79 11.01 -10.78
N PHE A 24 3.72 10.50 -9.56
CA PHE A 24 2.49 10.42 -8.76
C PHE A 24 2.60 11.28 -7.51
N ILE A 25 1.46 11.75 -7.06
CA ILE A 25 1.27 12.35 -5.73
C ILE A 25 0.39 11.40 -4.93
N ALA A 26 0.83 11.07 -3.72
CA ALA A 26 0.02 10.40 -2.72
C ALA A 26 -0.34 11.42 -1.64
N LYS A 27 -1.64 11.69 -1.47
CA LYS A 27 -2.21 12.40 -0.31
C LYS A 27 -2.65 11.34 0.70
N TYR A 28 -2.41 11.57 1.98
CA TYR A 28 -2.88 10.66 3.02
C TYR A 28 -3.25 11.36 4.31
N VAL A 29 -4.15 10.70 5.04
CA VAL A 29 -4.57 11.06 6.39
C VAL A 29 -4.33 9.88 7.31
N CYS A 30 -4.08 10.16 8.60
CA CYS A 30 -4.01 9.14 9.64
C CYS A 30 -5.19 9.34 10.59
N GLU A 31 -6.07 8.34 10.66
CA GLU A 31 -7.28 8.39 11.47
C GLU A 31 -7.63 7.01 11.99
N PHE A 32 -8.44 6.96 13.07
CA PHE A 32 -9.00 5.72 13.56
C PHE A 32 -10.09 5.23 12.61
N ASN A 33 -10.01 3.96 12.21
CA ASN A 33 -10.96 3.32 11.30
C ASN A 33 -11.71 2.22 12.04
N ASP A 34 -13.02 2.42 12.22
CA ASP A 34 -13.91 1.49 12.92
C ASP A 34 -13.97 0.12 12.25
N THR A 35 -13.87 0.07 10.91
CA THR A 35 -13.88 -1.19 10.15
C THR A 35 -12.70 -2.08 10.51
N TYR A 36 -11.55 -1.50 10.87
CA TYR A 36 -10.33 -2.25 11.17
C TYR A 36 -9.93 -2.22 12.66
N ASP A 37 -10.74 -1.58 13.51
CA ASP A 37 -10.46 -1.35 14.94
C ASP A 37 -9.03 -0.84 15.19
N GLY A 38 -8.63 0.21 14.46
CA GLY A 38 -7.28 0.73 14.57
C GLY A 38 -6.99 1.93 13.70
N TYR A 39 -5.82 2.53 13.93
CA TYR A 39 -5.35 3.66 13.14
C TYR A 39 -4.87 3.20 11.76
N THR A 40 -5.37 3.86 10.73
CA THR A 40 -4.99 3.62 9.34
C THR A 40 -4.37 4.84 8.71
N TYR A 41 -3.46 4.62 7.77
CA TYR A 41 -3.12 5.62 6.75
C TYR A 41 -3.93 5.33 5.49
N SER A 42 -4.83 6.24 5.15
CA SER A 42 -5.67 6.16 3.95
C SER A 42 -5.08 7.05 2.86
N PHE A 43 -4.72 6.48 1.72
CA PHE A 43 -4.04 7.17 0.63
C PHE A 43 -4.96 7.38 -0.57
N ASP A 44 -4.95 8.61 -1.08
CA ASP A 44 -5.45 8.98 -2.40
C ASP A 44 -4.26 9.30 -3.31
N VAL A 45 -4.11 8.52 -4.38
CA VAL A 45 -2.97 8.60 -5.28
C VAL A 45 -3.41 8.96 -6.69
N TYR A 46 -2.76 9.95 -7.28
CA TYR A 46 -3.07 10.42 -8.64
C TYR A 46 -1.80 10.83 -9.39
N GLU A 47 -1.86 10.75 -10.72
CA GLU A 47 -0.76 11.22 -11.57
C GLU A 47 -0.70 12.75 -11.51
N LYS A 48 0.50 13.32 -11.32
CA LYS A 48 0.67 14.76 -11.09
C LYS A 48 0.10 15.64 -12.20
N SER A 49 0.09 15.15 -13.44
CA SER A 49 -0.47 15.86 -14.60
C SER A 49 -1.99 15.76 -14.72
N LYS A 50 -2.67 15.02 -13.83
CA LYS A 50 -4.10 14.66 -13.93
C LYS A 50 -4.84 14.77 -12.59
N GLU A 51 -4.52 15.79 -11.81
CA GLU A 51 -5.24 16.05 -10.58
C GLU A 51 -6.76 16.12 -10.86
N ASN A 52 -7.55 15.27 -10.18
CA ASN A 52 -9.03 15.17 -10.19
C ASN A 52 -9.75 14.19 -11.15
N ASP A 53 -9.06 13.35 -11.94
CA ASP A 53 -9.77 12.42 -12.87
C ASP A 53 -10.15 11.06 -12.25
N SER A 54 -9.25 10.43 -11.49
CA SER A 54 -9.46 9.15 -10.77
C SER A 54 -8.29 8.91 -9.80
N THR A 55 -8.56 8.33 -8.63
CA THR A 55 -7.53 8.00 -7.64
C THR A 55 -7.31 6.49 -7.53
N PHE A 56 -6.05 6.11 -7.35
CA PHE A 56 -5.66 4.82 -6.82
C PHE A 56 -5.69 4.91 -5.30
N SER A 57 -6.25 3.92 -4.62
CA SER A 57 -6.36 3.93 -3.16
C SER A 57 -5.54 2.82 -2.52
N LEU A 58 -4.93 3.15 -1.39
CA LEU A 58 -4.21 2.22 -0.52
C LEU A 58 -4.64 2.52 0.92
N ILE A 59 -4.85 1.49 1.73
CA ILE A 59 -5.02 1.64 3.17
C ILE A 59 -3.97 0.79 3.89
N LEU A 60 -3.25 1.43 4.80
CA LEU A 60 -2.26 0.79 5.67
C LEU A 60 -2.72 0.83 7.13
N LEU A 61 -2.97 -0.31 7.75
CA LEU A 61 -3.28 -0.44 9.17
C LEU A 61 -2.01 -0.44 10.03
N ILE A 62 -1.97 0.37 11.08
CA ILE A 62 -0.89 0.37 12.07
C ILE A 62 -1.06 -0.84 13.00
N MET A 63 -0.10 -1.76 12.96
CA MET A 63 -0.16 -2.95 13.80
C MET A 63 0.23 -2.64 15.25
N LYS A 64 -0.40 -3.35 16.20
CA LYS A 64 -0.15 -3.20 17.66
C LYS A 64 1.29 -3.48 18.07
N ASN A 65 2.07 -4.20 17.25
CA ASN A 65 3.49 -4.46 17.50
C ASN A 65 4.38 -3.22 17.29
N GLY A 66 3.84 -2.13 16.76
CA GLY A 66 4.53 -0.84 16.59
C GLY A 66 5.58 -0.83 15.46
N ILE A 67 5.85 -1.96 14.81
CA ILE A 67 6.91 -2.08 13.79
C ILE A 67 6.36 -2.31 12.37
N ASP A 68 5.13 -2.79 12.27
CA ASP A 68 4.52 -3.16 10.99
C ASP A 68 3.37 -2.24 10.61
N LEU A 69 3.27 -1.98 9.30
CA LEU A 69 2.06 -1.49 8.65
C LEU A 69 1.52 -2.61 7.77
N LYS A 70 0.23 -2.90 7.89
CA LYS A 70 -0.43 -3.95 7.11
C LYS A 70 -1.22 -3.34 5.96
N VAL A 71 -1.03 -3.85 4.75
CA VAL A 71 -1.91 -3.54 3.61
C VAL A 71 -3.26 -4.20 3.87
N VAL A 72 -4.30 -3.39 4.05
CA VAL A 72 -5.68 -3.88 4.27
C VAL A 72 -6.60 -3.60 3.09
N ASP A 73 -6.28 -2.59 2.27
CA ASP A 73 -6.93 -2.36 0.98
C ASP A 73 -5.88 -1.87 -0.03
N LEU A 74 -6.00 -2.35 -1.27
CA LEU A 74 -5.15 -1.99 -2.41
C LEU A 74 -6.00 -2.01 -3.68
N TYR A 75 -6.78 -0.96 -3.89
CA TYR A 75 -7.75 -0.91 -4.98
C TYR A 75 -7.17 -0.17 -6.21
N PRO A 76 -7.07 -0.82 -7.39
CA PRO A 76 -6.85 -0.10 -8.64
C PRO A 76 -8.06 0.79 -8.89
N ASP A 77 -7.86 1.98 -9.45
CA ASP A 77 -8.96 2.91 -9.75
C ASP A 77 -10.12 2.23 -10.51
N GLN A 78 -11.35 2.72 -10.29
CA GLN A 78 -12.58 2.14 -10.85
C GLN A 78 -12.59 2.00 -12.38
N HIS A 79 -11.73 2.74 -13.08
CA HIS A 79 -11.62 2.76 -14.54
C HIS A 79 -10.41 2.00 -15.08
N GLU A 80 -9.69 1.27 -14.22
CA GLU A 80 -8.47 0.54 -14.57
C GLU A 80 -7.36 1.40 -15.25
N TYR A 81 -7.46 2.72 -15.17
CA TYR A 81 -6.55 3.69 -15.80
C TYR A 81 -5.09 3.51 -15.35
N TYR A 82 -4.91 3.17 -14.08
CA TYR A 82 -3.59 2.97 -13.49
C TYR A 82 -3.08 1.54 -13.65
N LEU A 83 -3.86 0.65 -14.27
CA LEU A 83 -3.40 -0.70 -14.56
C LEU A 83 -2.13 -0.65 -15.39
N GLY A 84 -1.16 -1.39 -14.89
CA GLY A 84 0.10 -1.51 -15.58
C GLY A 84 0.99 -0.27 -15.52
N LYS A 85 0.76 0.68 -14.61
CA LYS A 85 1.72 1.76 -14.34
C LYS A 85 2.70 1.48 -13.19
N GLY A 86 2.57 0.33 -12.52
CA GLY A 86 3.49 -0.09 -11.45
C GLY A 86 3.31 0.64 -10.11
N ILE A 87 2.21 1.41 -9.96
CA ILE A 87 1.97 2.30 -8.82
C ILE A 87 2.09 1.58 -7.50
N SER A 88 1.43 0.43 -7.35
CA SER A 88 1.36 -0.29 -6.07
C SER A 88 2.74 -0.63 -5.51
N ILE A 89 3.67 -1.12 -6.35
CA ILE A 89 5.03 -1.48 -5.93
C ILE A 89 5.78 -0.22 -5.49
N SER A 90 5.80 0.83 -6.32
CA SER A 90 6.51 2.07 -6.03
C SER A 90 5.95 2.78 -4.80
N LEU A 91 4.63 2.76 -4.62
CA LEU A 91 3.96 3.33 -3.46
C LEU A 91 4.30 2.57 -2.18
N ILE A 92 4.22 1.23 -2.19
CA ILE A 92 4.58 0.40 -1.03
C ILE A 92 6.02 0.68 -0.58
N LEU A 93 6.96 0.73 -1.54
CA LEU A 93 8.36 1.04 -1.25
C LEU A 93 8.53 2.46 -0.68
N LYS A 94 7.79 3.44 -1.21
CA LYS A 94 7.85 4.80 -0.71
C LYS A 94 7.24 4.94 0.69
N CYS A 95 6.14 4.24 0.97
CA CYS A 95 5.56 4.18 2.32
C CYS A 95 6.55 3.57 3.32
N ARG A 96 7.23 2.46 2.96
CA ARG A 96 8.29 1.88 3.79
C ARG A 96 9.37 2.90 4.13
N GLU A 97 9.84 3.66 3.14
CA GLU A 97 10.87 4.69 3.30
C GLU A 97 10.41 5.80 4.26
N ILE A 98 9.20 6.34 4.06
CA ILE A 98 8.67 7.48 4.82
C ILE A 98 8.37 7.10 6.27
N PHE A 99 7.73 5.94 6.50
CA PHE A 99 7.30 5.55 7.83
C PHE A 99 8.36 4.79 8.62
N GLY A 100 9.42 4.29 7.96
CA GLY A 100 10.46 3.48 8.60
C GLY A 100 9.92 2.20 9.23
N LYS A 101 8.84 1.66 8.66
CA LYS A 101 8.13 0.46 9.14
C LYS A 101 8.12 -0.61 8.05
N ARG A 102 8.10 -1.87 8.46
CA ARG A 102 7.91 -2.98 7.50
C ARG A 102 6.48 -2.91 6.97
N ILE A 103 6.31 -3.21 5.68
CA ILE A 103 4.99 -3.34 5.08
C ILE A 103 4.67 -4.82 4.95
N ILE A 104 3.58 -5.27 5.58
CA ILE A 104 3.15 -6.66 5.53
C ILE A 104 1.87 -6.79 4.70
N SER A 105 1.76 -7.86 3.94
CA SER A 105 0.51 -8.19 3.24
C SER A 105 -0.52 -8.77 4.21
N SER A 106 -1.77 -8.87 3.76
CA SER A 106 -2.71 -9.85 4.32
C SER A 106 -2.19 -11.29 4.16
N ASN A 107 -2.80 -12.23 4.85
CA ASN A 107 -2.57 -13.66 4.64
C ASN A 107 -3.87 -14.37 4.26
N ASN A 108 -3.79 -15.48 3.55
CA ASN A 108 -4.95 -16.28 3.15
C ASN A 108 -5.14 -17.52 4.05
N LEU A 109 -4.24 -17.77 5.01
CA LEU A 109 -4.37 -18.88 5.96
C LEU A 109 -5.34 -18.59 7.10
N ARG A 110 -5.40 -17.34 7.57
CA ARG A 110 -6.21 -16.93 8.73
C ARG A 110 -7.11 -15.76 8.34
N LYS A 111 -8.42 -16.03 8.27
CA LYS A 111 -9.43 -14.96 8.28
C LYS A 111 -9.35 -14.26 9.64
N SER A 112 -8.72 -13.09 9.71
CA SER A 112 -9.15 -12.10 10.69
C SER A 112 -10.40 -11.41 10.19
N GLU A 113 -11.21 -10.85 11.08
CA GLU A 113 -12.40 -10.05 10.74
C GLU A 113 -12.06 -8.84 9.84
N TYR A 114 -10.76 -8.48 9.81
CA TYR A 114 -10.18 -7.34 9.11
C TYR A 114 -9.26 -7.73 7.93
N CYS A 115 -9.15 -9.04 7.63
CA CYS A 115 -8.22 -9.56 6.62
C CYS A 115 -8.91 -9.66 5.26
N GLU A 116 -8.74 -8.63 4.43
CA GLU A 116 -8.95 -8.79 2.99
C GLU A 116 -7.91 -9.76 2.45
N TRP A 117 -8.36 -10.86 1.87
CA TRP A 117 -7.48 -11.88 1.31
C TRP A 117 -6.56 -11.28 0.26
N ASN A 118 -5.32 -11.75 0.20
CA ASN A 118 -4.44 -11.47 -0.93
C ASN A 118 -5.05 -12.08 -2.20
N SER A 119 -5.63 -11.24 -3.05
CA SER A 119 -6.13 -11.69 -4.35
C SER A 119 -4.99 -12.27 -5.19
N PRO A 120 -5.25 -13.29 -6.03
CA PRO A 120 -4.23 -13.82 -6.94
C PRO A 120 -3.57 -12.74 -7.82
N LYS A 121 -4.36 -11.74 -8.24
CA LYS A 121 -3.86 -10.58 -9.00
C LYS A 121 -2.85 -9.75 -8.20
N ALA A 122 -3.12 -9.47 -6.92
CA ALA A 122 -2.19 -8.73 -6.07
C ALA A 122 -0.89 -9.52 -5.83
N ILE A 123 -1.00 -10.83 -5.61
CA ILE A 123 0.16 -11.73 -5.47
C ILE A 123 1.05 -11.67 -6.72
N GLU A 124 0.46 -11.85 -7.91
CA GLU A 124 1.19 -11.90 -9.16
C GLU A 124 1.78 -10.55 -9.56
N LYS A 125 1.03 -9.46 -9.39
CA LYS A 125 1.41 -8.13 -9.92
C LYS A 125 2.16 -7.25 -8.94
N VAL A 126 2.13 -7.56 -7.64
CA VAL A 126 2.73 -6.72 -6.59
C VAL A 126 3.70 -7.53 -5.75
N TRP A 127 3.22 -8.55 -5.05
CA TRP A 127 4.01 -9.25 -4.03
C TRP A 127 5.16 -10.10 -4.60
N ARG A 128 4.89 -10.94 -5.61
CA ARG A 128 5.94 -11.72 -6.28
C ARG A 128 7.01 -10.83 -6.92
N PRO A 129 6.66 -9.75 -7.65
CA PRO A 129 7.65 -8.79 -8.13
C PRO A 129 8.51 -8.19 -7.01
N LEU A 130 7.93 -7.80 -5.87
CA LEU A 130 8.71 -7.29 -4.73
C LEU A 130 9.71 -8.34 -4.20
N VAL A 131 9.31 -9.61 -4.14
CA VAL A 131 10.22 -10.71 -3.77
C VAL A 131 11.32 -10.88 -4.82
N ASN A 132 10.99 -10.88 -6.10
CA ASN A 132 11.95 -11.03 -7.20
C ASN A 132 12.95 -9.85 -7.26
N LEU A 133 12.56 -8.67 -6.81
CA LEU A 133 13.43 -7.50 -6.68
C LEU A 133 14.34 -7.55 -5.43
N GLY A 134 14.18 -8.55 -4.56
CA GLY A 134 14.97 -8.70 -3.34
C GLY A 134 14.60 -7.71 -2.22
N VAL A 135 13.46 -7.02 -2.34
CA VAL A 135 12.98 -6.01 -1.36
C VAL A 135 11.88 -6.56 -0.44
N ALA A 136 11.43 -7.78 -0.69
CA ALA A 136 10.47 -8.47 0.16
C ALA A 136 10.81 -9.95 0.30
N VAL A 137 10.25 -10.58 1.33
CA VAL A 137 10.26 -12.03 1.52
C VAL A 137 8.84 -12.56 1.65
N TYR A 138 8.65 -13.83 1.31
CA TYR A 138 7.43 -14.56 1.58
C TYR A 138 7.68 -15.53 2.75
N VAL A 139 6.90 -15.38 3.82
CA VAL A 139 6.92 -16.24 5.01
C VAL A 139 5.79 -17.26 4.87
N LYS A 140 6.16 -18.52 4.61
CA LYS A 140 5.20 -19.57 4.24
C LYS A 140 4.30 -19.97 5.40
N GLU A 141 4.84 -19.96 6.62
CA GLU A 141 4.16 -20.36 7.85
C GLU A 141 2.97 -19.44 8.17
N GLU A 142 3.11 -18.16 7.79
CA GLU A 142 2.11 -17.11 8.01
C GLU A 142 1.36 -16.74 6.72
N ASP A 143 1.73 -17.31 5.57
CA ASP A 143 1.25 -16.95 4.23
C ASP A 143 1.23 -15.44 4.00
N GLN A 144 2.36 -14.80 4.31
CA GLN A 144 2.49 -13.35 4.35
C GLN A 144 3.74 -12.89 3.59
N TYR A 145 3.60 -11.77 2.88
CA TYR A 145 4.72 -11.05 2.28
C TYR A 145 5.15 -9.92 3.20
N ILE A 146 6.46 -9.74 3.37
CA ILE A 146 7.06 -8.71 4.23
C ILE A 146 8.06 -7.91 3.41
N VAL A 147 7.84 -6.61 3.30
CA VAL A 147 8.75 -5.63 2.68
C VAL A 147 9.62 -5.01 3.77
N PHE A 148 10.93 -5.09 3.59
CA PHE A 148 11.91 -4.63 4.59
C PHE A 148 12.43 -3.23 4.34
#